data_AF-A0A2E7E5F6-F1
#
_entry.id   AF-A0A2E7E5F6-F1
#
_cell.length_a   1.000
_cell.length_b   1.000
_cell.length_c   1.000
_cell.angle_alpha   90.00
_cell.angle_beta   90.00
_cell.angle_gamma   90.00
#
_symmetry.space_group_name_H-M   'P 1'
#
loop_
_entity.id
_entity.type
_entity.pdbx_description
1 polymer ?
#
loop_
_entity_poly.entity_id
_entity_poly.type
_entity_poly.pdbx_seq_one_letter_code
_entity_poly.pdbx_strand_id
1 'polypeptide(L)' 'MKTLEAIRAQPHVMHVDDEREIGNSIIVTLEDGWFFSNDPGCGVQGFDTVSAAKLGTAKKAVVYKAVA' A
#
# COMPACT_ATOMS: atom_id res chain seq x y z
N MET A 1 14.97 4.82 12.64
CA MET A 1 14.01 3.68 12.55
C MET A 1 12.76 4.19 11.81
N LYS A 2 12.05 3.34 11.05
CA LYS A 2 10.60 3.46 10.78
C LYS A 2 10.08 4.10 9.46
N THR A 3 10.73 3.92 8.31
CA THR A 3 10.14 4.47 7.06
C THR A 3 8.94 3.65 6.55
N LEU A 4 8.99 2.31 6.62
CA LEU A 4 7.87 1.41 6.30
C LEU A 4 6.87 1.24 7.44
N GLU A 5 7.31 1.33 8.68
CA GLU A 5 6.43 1.30 9.87
C GLU A 5 5.35 2.39 9.82
N ALA A 6 5.68 3.57 9.30
CA ALA A 6 4.70 4.63 9.10
C ALA A 6 3.60 4.24 8.09
N ILE A 7 3.93 3.38 7.12
CA ILE A 7 2.97 2.85 6.16
C ILE A 7 2.12 1.76 6.83
N ARG A 8 2.77 0.85 7.58
CA ARG A 8 2.11 -0.22 8.36
C ARG A 8 1.12 0.32 9.40
N ALA A 9 1.35 1.53 9.91
CA ALA A 9 0.47 2.18 10.87
C ALA A 9 -0.78 2.83 10.26
N GLN A 10 -0.93 2.82 8.93
CA GLN A 10 -2.12 3.38 8.28
C GLN A 10 -3.31 2.42 8.41
N PRO A 11 -4.52 2.92 8.72
CA PRO A 11 -5.67 2.08 9.06
C PRO A 11 -6.23 1.27 7.88
N HIS A 12 -5.83 1.59 6.65
CA HIS A 12 -6.24 0.92 5.42
C HIS A 12 -5.16 0.01 4.84
N VAL A 13 -4.04 -0.17 5.55
CA VAL A 13 -2.94 -1.04 5.13
C VAL A 13 -2.97 -2.31 5.98
N MET A 14 -3.13 -3.46 5.33
CA MET A 14 -3.12 -4.78 5.97
C MET A 14 -1.68 -5.31 6.12
N HIS A 15 -0.89 -5.28 5.04
CA HIS A 15 0.48 -5.78 5.02
C HIS A 15 1.43 -4.91 4.21
N VAL A 16 2.72 -4.91 4.60
CA VAL A 16 3.82 -4.27 3.87
C VAL A 16 5.04 -5.18 3.91
N ASP A 17 5.38 -5.76 2.77
CA ASP A 17 6.52 -6.64 2.57
C ASP A 17 7.63 -5.91 1.82
N ASP A 18 8.86 -5.96 2.34
CA ASP A 18 10.04 -5.33 1.73
C ASP A 18 10.87 -6.38 1.00
N GLU A 19 10.44 -6.76 -0.19
CA GLU A 19 11.09 -7.81 -0.97
C GLU A 19 12.27 -7.29 -1.82
N ARG A 20 12.72 -6.05 -1.59
CA ARG A 20 13.80 -5.44 -2.38
C ARG A 20 15.12 -6.18 -2.25
N GLU A 21 15.35 -6.88 -1.13
CA GLU A 21 16.56 -7.68 -0.92
C GLU A 21 16.69 -8.88 -1.89
N ILE A 22 15.57 -9.35 -2.44
CA ILE A 22 15.52 -10.41 -3.46
C ILE A 22 15.29 -9.85 -4.88
N GLY A 23 15.40 -8.54 -5.06
CA GLY A 23 15.25 -7.87 -6.36
C GLY A 23 13.82 -7.52 -6.77
N ASN A 24 12.86 -7.64 -5.85
CA ASN A 24 11.46 -7.25 -6.08
C ASN A 24 11.18 -5.81 -5.58
N SER A 25 9.91 -5.41 -5.55
CA SER A 25 9.45 -4.12 -5.01
C SER A 25 9.02 -4.23 -3.54
N ILE A 26 8.69 -3.09 -2.92
CA ILE A 26 7.93 -3.05 -1.67
C ILE A 26 6.48 -3.36 -2.02
N ILE A 27 5.95 -4.48 -1.53
CA ILE A 27 4.56 -4.87 -1.78
C ILE A 27 3.69 -4.33 -0.65
N VAL A 28 2.65 -3.59 -1.01
CA VAL A 28 1.64 -3.13 -0.06
C VAL A 28 0.31 -3.78 -0.38
N THR A 29 -0.30 -4.37 0.64
CA THR A 29 -1.66 -4.92 0.61
C THR A 29 -2.55 -4.04 1.50
N LEU A 30 -3.65 -3.57 0.94
CA LEU A 30 -4.67 -2.79 1.63
C LEU A 30 -5.68 -3.70 2.34
N GLU A 31 -6.37 -3.14 3.33
CA GLU A 31 -7.49 -3.79 4.01
C GLU A 31 -8.66 -4.07 3.07
N ASP A 32 -9.51 -5.04 3.41
CA ASP A 32 -10.67 -5.39 2.60
C ASP A 32 -11.58 -4.18 2.34
N GLY A 33 -12.01 -4.05 1.08
CA GLY A 33 -12.81 -2.91 0.61
C GLY A 33 -12.00 -1.64 0.31
N TRP A 34 -10.69 -1.61 0.60
CA TRP A 34 -9.79 -0.54 0.14
C TRP A 34 -9.07 -0.94 -1.14
N PHE A 35 -8.95 0.03 -2.05
CA PHE A 35 -8.32 -0.15 -3.36
C PHE A 35 -7.42 1.03 -3.68
N PHE A 36 -6.37 0.81 -4.45
CA PHE A 36 -5.55 1.90 -4.96
C PHE A 36 -6.32 2.72 -5.99
N SER A 37 -6.23 4.05 -5.95
CA SER A 37 -7.08 4.91 -6.78
C SER A 37 -6.73 4.84 -8.28
N ASN A 38 -5.49 4.49 -8.60
CA ASN A 38 -5.00 4.24 -9.96
C ASN A 38 -5.39 2.87 -10.51
N ASP A 39 -5.80 1.92 -9.64
CA ASP A 39 -6.34 0.63 -10.02
C ASP A 39 -7.51 0.24 -9.10
N PRO A 40 -8.71 0.83 -9.33
CA PRO A 40 -9.80 0.87 -8.36
C PRO A 40 -10.58 -0.45 -8.20
N GLY A 41 -9.91 -1.59 -8.40
CA GLY A 41 -10.34 -2.95 -8.07
C GLY A 41 -9.21 -3.82 -7.51
N CYS A 42 -7.99 -3.28 -7.36
CA CYS A 42 -6.84 -3.97 -6.80
C CYS A 42 -6.43 -3.36 -5.44
N GLY A 43 -6.39 -4.21 -4.41
CA GLY A 43 -5.90 -3.86 -3.07
C GLY A 43 -4.39 -4.09 -2.89
N VAL A 44 -3.68 -4.55 -3.93
CA VAL A 44 -2.25 -4.91 -3.85
C VAL A 44 -1.46 -4.11 -4.88
N GLN A 45 -0.37 -3.46 -4.46
CA GLN A 45 0.50 -2.71 -5.36
C GLN A 45 1.97 -2.75 -4.93
N GLY A 46 2.87 -2.90 -5.90
CA GLY A 46 4.32 -2.80 -5.71
C GLY A 46 4.84 -1.36 -5.83
N PHE A 47 5.88 -1.04 -5.06
CA PHE A 47 6.57 0.25 -5.07
C PHE A 47 8.09 0.10 -4.98
N ASP A 48 8.84 0.79 -5.84
CA ASP A 48 10.30 0.64 -5.86
C ASP A 48 11.02 1.38 -4.73
N THR A 49 10.37 2.41 -4.17
CA THR A 49 10.96 3.23 -3.11
C THR A 49 9.96 3.45 -1.98
N VAL A 50 10.49 3.67 -0.78
CA VAL A 50 9.64 4.00 0.38
C VAL A 50 8.86 5.30 0.15
N SER A 51 9.45 6.27 -0.54
CA SER A 51 8.77 7.52 -0.89
C SER A 51 7.57 7.29 -1.82
N ALA A 52 7.73 6.42 -2.82
CA ALA A 52 6.62 6.02 -3.70
C ALA A 52 5.53 5.29 -2.92
N ALA A 53 5.91 4.34 -2.05
CA ALA A 53 4.96 3.61 -1.21
C ALA A 53 4.18 4.55 -0.27
N LYS A 54 4.85 5.55 0.33
CA LYS A 54 4.17 6.58 1.16
C LYS A 54 3.17 7.41 0.36
N LEU A 55 3.52 7.81 -0.86
CA LEU A 55 2.63 8.61 -1.70
C LEU A 55 1.43 7.77 -2.21
N GLY A 56 1.69 6.53 -2.62
CA GLY A 56 0.69 5.60 -3.13
C GLY A 56 -0.26 5.04 -2.07
N THR A 57 0.13 5.09 -0.80
CA THR A 57 -0.74 4.69 0.32
C THR A 57 -1.38 5.87 1.03
N ALA A 58 -1.08 7.12 0.65
CA ALA A 58 -1.73 8.28 1.27
C ALA A 58 -3.25 8.22 1.08
N LYS A 59 -4.02 8.83 1.98
CA LYS A 59 -5.50 8.83 1.94
C LYS A 59 -6.11 9.25 0.58
N LYS A 60 -5.43 10.11 -0.19
CA LYS A 60 -5.86 10.53 -1.54
C LYS A 60 -5.58 9.51 -2.66
N ALA A 61 -4.73 8.53 -2.39
CA ALA A 61 -4.26 7.51 -3.32
C ALA A 61 -4.96 6.16 -3.11
N VAL A 62 -5.88 6.09 -2.14
CA VAL A 62 -6.71 4.92 -1.87
C VAL A 62 -8.18 5.31 -1.82
N VAL A 63 -9.06 4.39 -2.17
CA VAL A 63 -10.51 4.56 -2.14
C VAL A 63 -11.14 3.38 -1.42
N TYR A 64 -12.15 3.67 -0.60
CA TYR A 64 -12.98 2.64 0.02
C TYR A 64 -14.19 2.38 -0.87
N LYS A 65 -14.36 1.13 -1.29
CA LYS A 65 -15.55 0.64 -1.98
C LYS A 65 -16.06 -0.56 -1.20
N ALA A 66 -17.00 -0.31 -0.29
CA ALA A 66 -17.73 -1.39 0.37
C ALA A 66 -18.32 -2.30 -0.71
N VAL A 67 -18.05 -3.60 -0.62
CA VAL A 67 -18.78 -4.60 -1.40
C VAL A 67 -20.20 -4.61 -0.81
N ALA A 68 -21.19 -4.27 -1.65
CA ALA A 68 -22.59 -4.19 -1.26
C ALA A 68 -23.16 -5.55 -0.85
#